data_AF-A0A9W9ZBK1-F1
#
_entry.id   AF-A0A9W9ZBK1-F1
#
_cell.length_a   1.000
_cell.length_b   1.000
_cell.length_c   1.000
_cell.angle_alpha   90.00
_cell.angle_beta   90.00
_cell.angle_gamma   90.00
#
_symmetry.space_group_name_H-M   'P 1'
#
loop_
_entity.id
_entity.type
_entity.pdbx_description
1 polymer ?
#
loop_
_entity_poly.entity_id
_entity_poly.type
_entity_poly.pdbx_seq_one_letter_code
_entity_poly.pdbx_strand_id
1 'polypeptide(L)'
;MAAMFGGAFRESDLDTEVYSKTGHGVFSVEVRNELHYYIYGLRFKDASLQSFLALLEYLYTDHAPIEEGDSVEIMILADRFCLPRLVTLCELYITKKVDASIQKRVADGTSDVINLLLTSQVHNAKQLSGWCLHFISTNFSVFESTEEFDLVQGENREHVYEHRWPPLSYLKLQEEFEQKVGASKLNKYSKCKVM
;
A
#
# COMPACT_ATOMS: atom_id res chain seq x y z
N MET A 1 -30.80 -4.21 -2.66
CA MET A 1 -30.11 -4.93 -1.56
C MET A 1 -29.71 -3.96 -0.42
N ALA A 2 -30.42 -2.85 -0.24
CA ALA A 2 -30.07 -1.77 0.70
C ALA A 2 -31.13 -1.56 1.82
N ALA A 3 -32.05 -2.52 2.01
CA ALA A 3 -33.22 -2.34 2.86
C ALA A 3 -33.27 -3.27 4.10
N MET A 4 -32.15 -3.87 4.51
CA MET A 4 -32.13 -4.88 5.59
C MET A 4 -31.40 -4.45 6.88
N PHE A 5 -30.78 -3.27 6.94
CA PHE A 5 -30.00 -2.84 8.11
C PHE A 5 -30.51 -1.52 8.70
N GLY A 6 -31.79 -1.48 9.04
CA GLY A 6 -32.46 -0.31 9.64
C GLY A 6 -32.28 -0.16 11.16
N GLY A 7 -31.15 -0.61 11.72
CA GLY A 7 -30.84 -0.45 13.14
C GLY A 7 -29.36 -0.15 13.32
N ALA A 8 -29.04 0.91 14.06
CA ALA A 8 -27.65 1.26 14.38
C ALA A 8 -26.98 0.09 15.11
N PHE A 9 -25.90 -0.44 14.52
CA PHE A 9 -25.06 -1.47 15.12
C PHE A 9 -24.52 -0.98 16.48
N ARG A 10 -24.77 -1.72 17.56
CA ARG A 10 -24.27 -1.37 18.90
C ARG A 10 -23.11 -2.30 19.25
N GLU A 11 -22.11 -1.77 19.96
CA GLU A 11 -20.98 -2.54 20.48
C GLU A 11 -21.44 -3.70 21.41
N SER A 12 -22.64 -3.60 21.98
CA SER A 12 -23.34 -4.66 22.72
C SER A 12 -23.80 -5.85 21.88
N ASP A 13 -23.81 -5.73 20.56
CA ASP A 13 -24.23 -6.79 19.62
C ASP A 13 -23.04 -7.71 19.25
N LEU A 14 -21.84 -7.42 19.78
CA LEU A 14 -20.67 -8.29 19.71
C LEU A 14 -20.66 -9.22 20.93
N ASP A 15 -20.69 -10.54 20.68
CA ASP A 15 -20.40 -11.54 21.72
C ASP A 15 -18.90 -11.50 22.09
N THR A 16 -18.51 -10.57 22.96
CA THR A 16 -17.12 -10.33 23.40
C THR A 16 -16.46 -11.58 24.00
N GLU A 17 -17.24 -12.50 24.56
CA GLU A 17 -16.76 -13.77 25.12
C GLU A 17 -16.26 -14.76 24.05
N VAL A 18 -16.87 -14.80 22.86
CA VAL A 18 -16.45 -15.68 21.75
C VAL A 18 -15.16 -15.18 21.12
N TYR A 19 -14.99 -13.86 21.04
CA TYR A 19 -13.78 -13.20 20.53
C TYR A 19 -12.53 -13.53 21.35
N SER A 20 -12.64 -13.54 22.68
CA SER A 20 -11.51 -13.78 23.59
C SER A 20 -10.85 -15.16 23.45
N LYS A 21 -11.59 -16.14 22.90
CA LYS A 21 -11.15 -17.55 22.83
C LYS A 21 -10.55 -17.97 21.49
N THR A 22 -10.80 -17.22 20.40
CA THR A 22 -10.45 -17.70 19.04
C THR A 22 -9.49 -16.81 18.26
N GLY A 23 -9.24 -15.57 18.67
CA GLY A 23 -8.29 -14.68 17.96
C GLY A 23 -8.70 -14.33 16.52
N HIS A 24 -9.93 -14.65 16.12
CA HIS A 24 -10.49 -14.42 14.78
C HIS A 24 -11.86 -13.77 14.90
N GLY A 25 -12.19 -12.88 13.96
CA GLY A 25 -13.49 -12.22 13.87
C GLY A 25 -14.64 -13.20 13.64
N VAL A 26 -15.52 -13.34 14.62
CA VAL A 26 -16.79 -14.06 14.48
C VAL A 26 -17.90 -13.03 14.59
N PHE A 27 -18.62 -12.78 13.49
CA PHE A 27 -19.76 -11.89 13.48
C PHE A 27 -21.05 -12.70 13.57
N SER A 28 -21.78 -12.56 14.67
CA SER A 28 -23.10 -13.13 14.83
C SER A 28 -24.13 -12.06 14.47
N VAL A 29 -24.86 -12.21 13.36
CA VAL A 29 -26.04 -11.37 13.11
C VAL A 29 -27.22 -11.97 13.85
N GLU A 30 -27.73 -11.27 14.86
CA GLU A 30 -28.97 -11.61 15.55
C GLU A 30 -30.15 -11.10 14.73
N VAL A 31 -30.89 -12.00 14.08
CA VAL A 31 -32.17 -11.66 13.42
C VAL A 31 -33.31 -12.11 14.32
N ARG A 32 -34.01 -11.17 14.95
CA ARG A 32 -35.25 -11.45 15.68
C ARG A 32 -36.46 -11.35 14.77
N ASN A 33 -37.21 -12.44 14.68
CA ASN A 33 -38.61 -12.40 14.26
C ASN A 33 -39.50 -12.94 15.39
N GLU A 34 -40.78 -12.56 15.39
CA GLU A 34 -41.75 -12.87 16.47
C GLU A 34 -41.89 -14.36 16.82
N LEU A 35 -41.38 -15.27 16.00
CA LEU A 35 -41.54 -16.73 16.15
C LEU A 35 -40.23 -17.54 16.13
N HIS A 36 -39.10 -17.00 15.68
CA HIS A 36 -37.86 -17.77 15.53
C HIS A 36 -36.61 -16.93 15.82
N TYR A 37 -35.63 -17.56 16.48
CA TYR A 37 -34.30 -17.03 16.77
C TYR A 37 -33.26 -17.70 15.85
N TYR A 38 -32.54 -16.90 15.06
CA TYR A 38 -31.44 -17.39 14.23
C TYR A 38 -30.17 -16.56 14.51
N ILE A 39 -29.11 -17.24 14.95
CA ILE A 39 -27.75 -16.68 14.96
C ILE A 39 -27.08 -17.07 13.65
N TYR A 40 -26.82 -16.09 12.78
CA TYR A 40 -25.97 -16.30 11.62
C TYR A 40 -24.54 -15.85 11.96
N GLY A 41 -23.69 -16.82 12.30
CA GLY A 41 -22.26 -16.59 12.53
C GLY A 41 -21.47 -16.58 11.22
N LEU A 42 -21.01 -15.43 10.76
CA LEU A 42 -20.02 -15.32 9.69
C LEU A 42 -18.62 -15.24 10.31
N ARG A 43 -17.78 -16.24 10.02
CA ARG A 43 -16.40 -16.28 10.51
C ARG A 43 -15.45 -15.76 9.44
N PHE A 44 -14.77 -14.66 9.74
CA PHE A 44 -13.66 -14.15 8.94
C PHE A 44 -12.36 -14.59 9.60
N LYS A 45 -11.58 -15.42 8.90
CA LYS A 45 -10.29 -15.91 9.41
C LYS A 45 -9.17 -14.89 9.26
N ASP A 46 -9.29 -14.03 8.25
CA ASP A 46 -8.20 -13.19 7.74
C ASP A 46 -8.47 -11.70 7.99
N ALA A 47 -9.15 -11.38 9.10
CA ALA A 47 -9.49 -10.01 9.46
C ALA A 47 -9.43 -9.82 10.98
N SER A 48 -8.72 -8.78 11.40
CA SER A 48 -8.74 -8.29 12.76
C SER A 48 -10.11 -7.71 13.10
N LEU A 49 -10.47 -7.81 14.38
CA LEU A 49 -11.72 -7.24 14.88
C LEU A 49 -11.77 -5.72 14.60
N GLN A 50 -10.66 -5.02 14.78
CA GLN A 50 -10.60 -3.56 14.64
C GLN A 50 -10.86 -3.11 13.20
N SER A 51 -10.20 -3.74 12.23
CA SER A 51 -10.40 -3.41 10.81
C SER A 51 -11.81 -3.76 10.33
N PHE A 52 -12.40 -4.83 10.87
CA PHE A 52 -13.79 -5.17 10.59
C PHE A 52 -14.79 -4.19 11.23
N LEU A 53 -14.55 -3.73 12.46
CA LEU A 53 -15.36 -2.68 13.07
C LEU A 53 -15.28 -1.37 12.29
N ALA A 54 -14.09 -0.99 11.80
CA ALA A 54 -13.94 0.18 10.94
C ALA A 54 -14.74 0.05 9.63
N LEU A 55 -14.78 -1.15 9.04
CA LEU A 55 -15.63 -1.44 7.88
C LEU A 55 -17.13 -1.31 8.20
N LEU A 56 -17.56 -1.83 9.35
CA LEU A 56 -18.95 -1.71 9.79
C LEU A 56 -19.31 -0.25 10.07
N GLU A 57 -18.47 0.50 10.77
CA GLU A 57 -18.67 1.93 10.99
C GLU A 57 -18.86 2.66 9.66
N TYR A 58 -18.04 2.34 8.66
CA TYR A 58 -18.19 2.89 7.30
C TYR A 58 -19.54 2.57 6.67
N LEU A 59 -19.98 1.31 6.73
CA LEU A 59 -21.25 0.88 6.14
C LEU A 59 -22.46 1.58 6.77
N TYR A 60 -22.38 1.90 8.06
CA TYR A 60 -23.49 2.51 8.79
C TYR A 60 -23.46 4.04 8.84
N THR A 61 -22.27 4.65 8.77
CA THR A 61 -22.09 6.09 8.98
C THR A 61 -21.45 6.82 7.80
N ASP A 62 -20.97 6.10 6.78
CA ASP A 62 -20.12 6.61 5.69
C ASP A 62 -18.80 7.23 6.19
N HIS A 63 -18.40 6.92 7.43
CA HIS A 63 -17.14 7.32 8.06
C HIS A 63 -16.37 6.09 8.57
N ALA A 64 -15.04 6.09 8.44
CA ALA A 64 -14.18 4.99 8.89
C ALA A 64 -12.95 5.53 9.63
N PRO A 65 -12.58 4.98 10.79
CA PRO A 65 -11.36 5.36 11.53
C PRO A 65 -10.11 4.72 10.89
N ILE A 66 -9.74 5.20 9.70
CA ILE A 66 -8.66 4.63 8.87
C ILE A 66 -7.27 4.98 9.45
N GLU A 67 -7.12 6.16 10.06
CA GLU A 67 -5.82 6.62 10.57
C GLU A 67 -5.40 5.87 11.84
N GLU A 68 -6.36 5.55 12.71
CA GLU A 68 -6.16 4.86 13.97
C GLU A 68 -5.96 3.34 13.78
N GLY A 69 -6.48 2.79 12.68
CA GLY A 69 -6.45 1.37 12.36
C GLY A 69 -5.32 0.93 11.43
N ASP A 70 -5.38 -0.35 11.04
CA ASP A 70 -4.56 -0.88 9.94
C ASP A 70 -5.23 -0.55 8.60
N SER A 71 -4.78 0.55 8.00
CA SER A 71 -5.32 1.05 6.73
C SER A 71 -5.17 0.06 5.57
N VAL A 72 -4.17 -0.84 5.58
CA VAL A 72 -3.98 -1.87 4.55
C VAL A 72 -4.99 -2.99 4.72
N GLU A 73 -5.21 -3.45 5.96
CA GLU A 73 -6.21 -4.47 6.23
C GLU A 73 -7.63 -3.98 5.95
N ILE A 74 -7.94 -2.72 6.30
CA ILE A 74 -9.22 -2.08 5.97
C ILE A 74 -9.39 -1.99 4.45
N MET A 75 -8.34 -1.68 3.69
CA MET A 75 -8.37 -1.68 2.21
C MET A 75 -8.71 -3.06 1.64
N ILE A 76 -8.09 -4.12 2.17
CA ILE A 76 -8.33 -5.51 1.75
C ILE A 76 -9.79 -5.90 2.00
N LEU A 77 -10.33 -5.53 3.17
CA LEU A 77 -11.73 -5.74 3.50
C LEU A 77 -12.64 -4.92 2.58
N ALA A 78 -12.32 -3.65 2.33
CA ALA A 78 -13.12 -2.79 1.47
C ALA A 78 -13.25 -3.35 0.05
N ASP A 79 -12.17 -3.87 -0.54
CA ASP A 79 -12.20 -4.52 -1.85
C ASP A 79 -13.06 -5.80 -1.82
N ARG A 80 -12.87 -6.65 -0.80
CA ARG A 80 -13.65 -7.89 -0.62
C ARG A 80 -15.15 -7.64 -0.49
N PHE A 81 -15.55 -6.55 0.17
CA PHE A 81 -16.95 -6.14 0.31
C PHE A 81 -17.43 -5.23 -0.82
N CYS A 82 -16.61 -5.04 -1.86
CA CYS A 82 -16.92 -4.23 -3.05
C CYS A 82 -17.27 -2.77 -2.72
N LEU A 83 -16.48 -2.14 -1.86
CA LEU A 83 -16.62 -0.75 -1.42
C LEU A 83 -15.51 0.14 -2.04
N PRO A 84 -15.61 0.51 -3.33
CA PRO A 84 -14.53 1.18 -4.06
C PRO A 84 -14.18 2.57 -3.49
N ARG A 85 -15.15 3.28 -2.91
CA ARG A 85 -14.90 4.58 -2.26
C ARG A 85 -14.06 4.42 -1.00
N LEU A 86 -14.30 3.38 -0.21
CA LEU A 86 -13.49 3.10 0.97
C LEU A 86 -12.06 2.67 0.58
N VAL A 87 -11.91 1.83 -0.47
CA VAL A 87 -10.59 1.52 -1.04
C VAL A 87 -9.85 2.81 -1.37
N THR A 88 -10.48 3.73 -2.12
CA THR A 88 -9.87 5.01 -2.50
C THR A 88 -9.43 5.86 -1.30
N LEU A 89 -10.23 5.88 -0.23
CA LEU A 89 -9.85 6.58 1.00
C LEU A 89 -8.63 5.92 1.67
N CYS A 90 -8.61 4.59 1.76
CA CYS A 90 -7.46 3.86 2.27
C CYS A 90 -6.19 4.14 1.45
N GLU A 91 -6.27 4.18 0.12
CA GLU A 91 -5.14 4.51 -0.76
C GLU A 91 -4.50 5.86 -0.37
N LEU A 92 -5.32 6.88 -0.14
CA LEU A 92 -4.87 8.21 0.26
C LEU A 92 -4.13 8.19 1.62
N TYR A 93 -4.70 7.52 2.62
CA TYR A 93 -4.13 7.47 3.96
C TYR A 93 -2.86 6.63 4.03
N ILE A 94 -2.85 5.49 3.34
CA ILE A 94 -1.66 4.64 3.22
C ILE A 94 -0.51 5.45 2.61
N THR A 95 -0.77 6.14 1.49
CA THR A 95 0.26 6.94 0.80
C THR A 95 0.87 7.98 1.73
N LYS A 96 0.04 8.74 2.47
CA LYS A 96 0.51 9.73 3.44
C LYS A 96 1.36 9.11 4.55
N LYS A 97 0.96 7.95 5.07
CA LYS A 97 1.66 7.23 6.15
C LYS A 97 3.03 6.75 5.68
N VAL A 98 3.08 6.17 4.48
CA VAL A 98 4.32 5.70 3.85
C VAL A 98 5.24 6.88 3.54
N ASP A 99 4.72 7.95 2.93
CA ASP A 99 5.49 9.18 2.67
C ASP A 99 6.11 9.75 3.95
N ALA A 100 5.33 9.85 5.03
CA ALA A 100 5.82 10.35 6.31
C ALA A 100 6.91 9.45 6.92
N SER A 101 6.80 8.13 6.77
CA SER A 101 7.80 7.18 7.27
C SER A 101 9.13 7.27 6.50
N ILE A 102 9.07 7.53 5.19
CA ILE A 102 10.22 7.50 4.30
C ILE A 102 10.99 8.85 4.26
N GLN A 103 10.42 9.93 4.79
CA GLN A 103 11.06 11.26 4.84
C GLN A 103 12.48 11.27 5.44
N LYS A 104 12.81 10.33 6.35
CA LYS A 104 14.14 10.25 6.96
C LYS A 104 15.15 9.54 6.07
N ARG A 105 14.78 8.37 5.53
CA ARG A 105 15.66 7.55 4.70
C ARG A 105 14.86 6.59 3.82
N VAL A 106 15.05 6.71 2.50
CA VAL A 106 14.35 5.88 1.51
C VAL A 106 14.66 4.39 1.63
N ALA A 107 15.89 4.04 2.01
CA ALA A 107 16.31 2.64 2.13
C ALA A 107 15.48 1.84 3.14
N ASP A 108 15.00 2.48 4.21
CA ASP A 108 14.40 1.79 5.35
C ASP A 108 12.97 1.28 5.05
N GLY A 109 12.30 1.79 4.00
CA GLY A 109 10.94 1.41 3.61
C GLY A 109 10.83 0.74 2.24
N THR A 110 11.95 0.28 1.66
CA THR A 110 11.98 -0.31 0.31
C THR A 110 11.14 -1.58 0.20
N SER A 111 11.31 -2.51 1.15
CA SER A 111 10.53 -3.75 1.23
C SER A 111 9.04 -3.48 1.41
N ASP A 112 8.68 -2.51 2.27
CA ASP A 112 7.30 -2.12 2.52
C ASP A 112 6.62 -1.60 1.25
N VAL A 113 7.29 -0.73 0.48
CA VAL A 113 6.72 -0.19 -0.77
C VAL A 113 6.54 -1.27 -1.84
N ILE A 114 7.46 -2.23 -1.95
CA ILE A 114 7.33 -3.35 -2.90
C ILE A 114 6.16 -4.26 -2.51
N ASN A 115 6.08 -4.65 -1.23
CA ASN A 115 4.96 -5.45 -0.73
C ASN A 115 3.62 -4.72 -0.92
N LEU A 116 3.62 -3.40 -0.73
CA LEU A 116 2.45 -2.57 -0.94
C LEU A 116 2.03 -2.47 -2.41
N LEU A 117 2.98 -2.41 -3.34
CA LEU A 117 2.70 -2.49 -4.78
C LEU A 117 1.98 -3.80 -5.12
N LEU A 118 2.52 -4.93 -4.67
CA LEU A 118 1.93 -6.24 -4.94
C LEU A 118 0.53 -6.37 -4.31
N THR A 119 0.39 -5.93 -3.06
CA THR A 119 -0.89 -5.96 -2.33
C THR A 119 -1.93 -5.07 -2.98
N SER A 120 -1.56 -3.85 -3.38
CA SER A 120 -2.48 -2.90 -4.01
C SER A 120 -3.00 -3.39 -5.36
N GLN A 121 -2.17 -4.08 -6.14
CA GLN A 121 -2.60 -4.70 -7.41
C GLN A 121 -3.60 -5.84 -7.20
N VAL A 122 -3.38 -6.69 -6.17
CA VAL A 122 -4.30 -7.79 -5.83
C VAL A 122 -5.66 -7.27 -5.36
N HIS A 123 -5.69 -6.16 -4.62
CA HIS A 123 -6.89 -5.59 -4.00
C HIS A 123 -7.47 -4.38 -4.74
N ASN A 124 -7.22 -4.31 -6.06
CA ASN A 124 -7.81 -3.34 -6.97
C ASN A 124 -7.63 -1.86 -6.55
N ALA A 125 -6.56 -1.59 -5.80
CA ALA A 125 -6.13 -0.27 -5.34
C ALA A 125 -5.19 0.37 -6.37
N LYS A 126 -5.81 0.87 -7.45
CA LYS A 126 -5.10 1.35 -8.65
C LYS A 126 -4.27 2.60 -8.40
N GLN A 127 -4.76 3.57 -7.63
CA GLN A 127 -4.02 4.80 -7.35
C GLN A 127 -2.80 4.51 -6.49
N LEU A 128 -2.95 3.63 -5.51
CA LEU A 128 -1.84 3.20 -4.66
C LEU A 128 -0.78 2.43 -5.46
N SER A 129 -1.20 1.50 -6.33
CA SER A 129 -0.26 0.79 -7.21
C SER A 129 0.51 1.73 -8.14
N GLY A 130 -0.16 2.72 -8.73
CA GLY A 130 0.46 3.73 -9.58
C GLY A 130 1.41 4.62 -8.80
N TRP A 131 1.05 4.99 -7.58
CA TRP A 131 1.92 5.73 -6.68
C TRP A 131 3.18 4.93 -6.33
N CYS A 132 3.05 3.64 -5.97
CA CYS A 132 4.19 2.77 -5.69
C CYS A 132 5.14 2.64 -6.90
N LEU A 133 4.60 2.43 -8.11
CA LEU A 133 5.40 2.37 -9.33
C LEU A 133 6.16 3.67 -9.58
N HIS A 134 5.49 4.81 -9.40
CA HIS A 134 6.14 6.12 -9.54
C HIS A 134 7.23 6.33 -8.50
N PHE A 135 6.98 5.95 -7.25
CA PHE A 135 7.93 6.07 -6.15
C PHE A 135 9.18 5.23 -6.38
N ILE A 136 9.02 3.97 -6.80
CA ILE A 136 10.12 3.06 -7.14
C ILE A 136 10.93 3.61 -8.31
N SER A 137 10.25 4.08 -9.37
CA SER A 137 10.92 4.60 -10.58
C SER A 137 11.76 5.85 -10.27
N THR A 138 11.25 6.74 -9.41
CA THR A 138 11.94 7.98 -9.05
C THR A 138 13.16 7.73 -8.14
N ASN A 139 13.10 6.68 -7.31
CA ASN A 139 14.16 6.29 -6.38
C ASN A 139 14.91 5.03 -6.83
N PHE A 140 15.00 4.80 -8.15
CA PHE A 140 15.44 3.55 -8.75
C PHE A 140 16.78 3.02 -8.20
N SER A 141 17.76 3.89 -7.98
CA SER A 141 19.09 3.49 -7.49
C SER A 141 19.07 2.82 -6.12
N VAL A 142 18.14 3.21 -5.24
CA VAL A 142 17.99 2.61 -3.92
C VAL A 142 17.38 1.21 -4.08
N PHE A 143 16.30 1.11 -4.87
CA PHE A 143 15.59 -0.15 -5.10
C PHE A 143 16.44 -1.17 -5.87
N GLU A 144 17.19 -0.77 -6.90
CA GLU A 144 18.05 -1.69 -7.67
C GLU A 144 19.12 -2.38 -6.79
N SER A 145 19.53 -1.75 -5.68
CA SER A 145 20.50 -2.33 -4.74
C SER A 145 19.90 -3.29 -3.72
N THR A 146 18.57 -3.42 -3.65
CA THR A 146 17.85 -4.25 -2.68
C THR A 146 17.51 -5.63 -3.25
N GLU A 147 17.51 -6.66 -2.41
CA GLU A 147 17.20 -8.04 -2.83
C GLU A 147 15.70 -8.19 -3.18
N GLU A 148 14.85 -7.40 -2.52
CA GLU A 148 13.40 -7.41 -2.70
C GLU A 148 12.97 -6.91 -4.08
N PHE A 149 13.85 -6.19 -4.80
CA PHE A 149 13.55 -5.70 -6.14
C PHE A 149 13.30 -6.84 -7.15
N ASP A 150 13.82 -8.05 -6.87
CA ASP A 150 13.53 -9.23 -7.69
C ASP A 150 12.06 -9.66 -7.67
N LEU A 151 11.27 -9.19 -6.69
CA LEU A 151 9.83 -9.40 -6.64
C LEU A 151 9.08 -8.56 -7.68
N VAL A 152 9.68 -7.46 -8.15
CA VAL A 152 9.12 -6.61 -9.20
C VAL A 152 9.40 -7.26 -10.56
N GLN A 153 8.40 -7.95 -11.11
CA GLN A 153 8.53 -8.74 -12.35
C GLN A 153 7.50 -8.35 -13.41
N GLY A 154 7.69 -8.84 -14.63
CA GLY A 154 6.77 -8.63 -15.76
C GLY A 154 6.58 -7.16 -16.11
N GLU A 155 5.33 -6.76 -16.33
CA GLU A 155 4.92 -5.40 -16.70
C GLU A 155 5.40 -4.34 -15.70
N ASN A 156 5.43 -4.66 -14.40
CA ASN A 156 5.91 -3.74 -13.38
C ASN A 156 7.40 -3.42 -13.57
N ARG A 157 8.20 -4.43 -13.93
CA ARG A 157 9.65 -4.26 -14.15
C ARG A 157 9.88 -3.40 -15.38
N GLU A 158 9.22 -3.72 -16.48
CA GLU A 158 9.30 -2.93 -17.72
C GLU A 158 8.93 -1.47 -17.46
N HIS A 159 7.82 -1.21 -16.77
CA HIS A 159 7.38 0.13 -16.40
C HIS A 159 8.45 0.89 -15.59
N VAL A 160 9.04 0.25 -14.58
CA VAL A 160 10.07 0.86 -13.73
C VAL A 160 11.32 1.20 -14.53
N TYR A 161 11.79 0.32 -15.43
CA TYR A 161 12.96 0.60 -16.26
C TYR A 161 12.71 1.69 -17.30
N GLU A 162 11.50 1.80 -17.84
CA GLU A 162 11.12 2.86 -18.79
C GLU A 162 11.05 4.23 -18.12
N HIS A 163 10.49 4.29 -16.90
CA HIS A 163 10.24 5.54 -16.17
C HIS A 163 11.31 5.86 -15.13
N ARG A 164 12.42 5.12 -15.11
CA ARG A 164 13.48 5.30 -14.11
C ARG A 164 14.07 6.71 -14.11
N TRP A 165 14.39 7.19 -12.92
CA TRP A 165 15.23 8.35 -12.70
C TRP A 165 16.58 7.94 -12.09
N PRO A 166 17.73 8.45 -12.58
CA PRO A 166 17.91 9.25 -13.79
C PRO A 166 17.68 8.44 -15.07
N PRO A 167 17.23 9.08 -16.16
CA PRO A 167 17.01 8.40 -17.43
C PRO A 167 18.33 7.97 -18.09
N LEU A 168 18.32 6.88 -18.87
CA LEU A 168 19.53 6.34 -19.51
C LEU A 168 20.23 7.33 -20.44
N SER A 169 19.48 8.22 -21.09
CA SER A 169 20.04 9.29 -21.93
C SER A 169 20.93 10.23 -21.11
N TYR A 170 20.50 10.58 -19.89
CA TYR A 170 21.27 11.44 -18.99
C TYR A 170 22.56 10.75 -18.54
N LEU A 171 22.49 9.47 -18.16
CA LEU A 171 23.67 8.71 -17.73
C LEU A 171 24.72 8.61 -18.83
N LYS A 172 24.31 8.35 -20.08
CA LYS A 172 25.21 8.34 -21.25
C LYS A 172 25.89 9.69 -21.46
N LEU A 173 25.12 10.78 -21.40
CA LEU A 173 25.66 12.13 -21.52
C LEU A 173 26.66 12.45 -20.40
N GLN A 174 26.40 11.98 -19.18
CA GLN A 174 27.30 12.14 -18.05
C GLN A 174 28.62 11.40 -18.27
N GLU A 175 28.58 10.14 -18.71
CA GLU A 175 29.78 9.36 -19.04
C GLU A 175 30.62 10.04 -20.14
N GLU A 176 29.97 10.54 -21.21
CA GLU A 176 30.66 11.28 -22.28
C GLU A 176 31.33 12.56 -21.77
N PHE A 177 30.66 13.29 -20.87
CA PHE A 177 31.20 14.51 -20.27
C PHE A 177 32.41 14.20 -19.39
N GLU A 178 32.31 13.18 -18.53
CA GLU A 178 33.40 12.75 -17.65
C GLU A 178 34.63 12.31 -18.45
N GLN A 179 34.45 11.61 -19.57
CA GLN A 179 35.54 11.26 -20.50
C GLN A 179 36.21 12.49 -21.09
N LYS A 180 35.45 13.49 -21.57
CA LYS A 180 35.99 14.75 -22.12
C LYS A 180 36.73 15.57 -21.07
N VAL A 181 36.21 15.64 -19.84
CA VAL A 181 36.87 16.31 -18.72
C VAL A 181 38.14 15.56 -18.30
N GLY A 182 38.11 14.23 -18.25
CA GLY A 182 39.29 13.41 -17.98
C GLY A 182 40.38 13.62 -19.02
N ALA A 183 40.03 13.56 -20.30
CA ALA A 183 40.95 13.80 -21.42
C ALA A 183 41.52 15.22 -21.43
N SER A 184 40.70 16.24 -21.14
CA SER A 184 41.17 17.63 -21.06
C SER A 184 42.04 17.90 -19.82
N LYS A 185 41.77 17.26 -18.68
CA LYS A 185 42.66 17.29 -17.51
C LYS A 185 44.02 16.64 -17.83
N LEU A 186 44.02 15.46 -18.45
CA LEU A 186 45.25 14.81 -18.93
C LEU A 186 46.04 15.72 -19.90
N ASN A 187 45.36 16.35 -20.85
CA ASN A 187 45.96 17.26 -21.82
C ASN A 187 46.54 18.53 -21.16
N LYS A 188 45.86 19.07 -20.15
CA LYS A 188 46.37 20.20 -19.34
C LYS A 188 47.62 19.81 -18.54
N TYR A 189 47.62 18.63 -17.91
CA TYR A 189 48.80 18.13 -17.18
C TYR A 189 49.99 17.84 -18.10
N SER A 190 49.78 17.34 -19.32
CA SER A 190 50.87 17.18 -20.31
C SER A 190 51.40 18.53 -20.80
N LYS A 191 50.54 19.54 -20.96
CA LYS A 191 50.95 20.89 -21.37
C LYS A 191 51.72 21.64 -20.30
N CYS A 192 51.48 21.35 -19.02
CA CYS A 192 52.19 21.93 -17.87
C CYS A 192 53.47 21.18 -17.46
N LYS A 193 53.82 20.05 -18.12
CA LYS A 193 55.03 19.26 -17.82
C LYS A 193 56.24 19.62 -18.70
N VAL A 194 56.06 20.55 -19.63
CA VAL A 194 57.12 21.08 -20.50
C VAL A 194 57.43 22.52 -20.09
N MET A 195 58.11 22.67 -18.96
CA MET A 195 58.91 23.84 -18.52
C MET A 195 59.94 23.32 -17.51
#